data_AF-A0A1F9V013-F1
#
_entry.id   AF-A0A1F9V013-F1
#
_cell.length_a   1.000
_cell.length_b   1.000
_cell.length_c   1.000
_cell.angle_alpha   90.00
_cell.angle_beta   90.00
_cell.angle_gamma   90.00
#
_symmetry.space_group_name_H-M   'P 1'
#
loop_
_entity.id
_entity.type
_entity.pdbx_description
1 polymer ?
#
loop_
_entity_poly.entity_id
_entity_poly.type
_entity_poly.pdbx_seq_one_letter_code
_entity_poly.pdbx_strand_id
1 'polypeptide(L)'
;MREPETLARALTAAAFIAILAGCGPSYPKKDLEGSIRELFRKELGAEVRTGLVGKTLYVSLDIDNMVSPDLDLPKDALKKLEDAMLSISRISLSTDAEIDYTVIEARDPVWGVETRIVRKMQDLKDLFYWRISKPDFDERLVLEMRKVPPGSALSGDDWRDLSLQEYLGRWMASRINMGARANPFLGVLLGIGEVEPDYDQERKTLSLTVSGAGYAAGVSTVTAVSGLLRESIVEQAALAEKKYGRFMPEGTPWAEAVDLKNPEGQVILRIDRADWTTPDRKNKETTK
;
A
#
# COMPACT_ATOMS: atom_id res chain seq x y z
N MET A 1 12.37 44.76 51.96
CA MET A 1 11.90 45.34 50.69
C MET A 1 12.59 44.59 49.56
N ARG A 2 11.91 43.61 48.92
CA ARG A 2 12.41 42.91 47.73
C ARG A 2 11.94 43.68 46.50
N GLU A 3 12.86 43.99 45.59
CA GLU A 3 12.71 44.97 44.53
C GLU A 3 11.63 44.57 43.48
N PRO A 4 10.77 45.52 43.05
CA PRO A 4 9.75 45.30 42.03
C PRO A 4 10.31 44.89 40.64
N GLU A 5 11.61 45.11 40.40
CA GLU A 5 12.29 44.74 39.16
C GLU A 5 12.41 43.22 38.94
N THR A 6 12.50 42.45 40.04
CA THR A 6 12.62 40.98 39.96
C THR A 6 11.30 40.32 39.57
N LEU A 7 10.16 40.89 39.98
CA LEU A 7 8.84 40.41 39.63
C LEU A 7 8.50 40.72 38.17
N ALA A 8 8.85 41.93 37.72
CA ALA A 8 8.68 42.34 36.32
C ALA A 8 9.51 41.47 35.38
N ARG A 9 10.80 41.22 35.68
CA ARG A 9 11.65 40.34 34.88
C ARG A 9 11.17 38.89 34.85
N ALA A 10 10.63 38.37 35.95
CA ALA A 10 10.05 37.03 36.01
C ALA A 10 8.76 36.90 35.17
N LEU A 11 7.91 37.94 35.17
CA LEU A 11 6.70 38.01 34.34
C LEU A 11 7.05 38.12 32.84
N THR A 12 8.06 38.91 32.47
CA THR A 12 8.52 39.02 31.08
C THR A 12 9.16 37.71 30.59
N ALA A 13 9.91 37.01 31.45
CA ALA A 13 10.48 35.70 31.13
C ALA A 13 9.42 34.61 30.98
N ALA A 14 8.39 34.60 31.84
CA ALA A 14 7.26 33.66 31.73
C ALA A 14 6.42 33.92 30.45
N ALA A 15 6.24 35.18 30.06
CA ALA A 15 5.56 35.55 28.82
C ALA A 15 6.38 35.13 27.57
N PHE A 16 7.71 35.21 27.62
CA PHE A 16 8.58 34.75 26.54
C PHE A 16 8.60 33.21 26.41
N ILE A 17 8.51 32.48 27.53
CA ILE A 17 8.42 31.01 27.55
C ILE A 17 7.06 30.53 27.03
N ALA A 18 5.98 31.29 27.26
CA ALA A 18 4.66 30.98 26.71
C ALA A 18 4.57 31.16 25.18
N ILE A 19 5.35 32.06 24.59
CA ILE A 19 5.44 32.24 23.12
C ILE A 19 6.28 31.12 22.46
N LEU A 20 7.15 30.46 23.25
CA LEU A 20 7.89 29.26 22.85
C LEU A 20 7.11 27.96 23.08
N ALA A 21 5.86 28.03 23.54
CA ALA A 21 4.98 26.88 23.67
C ALA A 21 4.49 26.42 22.29
N GLY A 22 5.40 25.78 21.55
CA GLY A 22 5.13 24.71 20.58
C GLY A 22 4.41 25.11 19.30
N CYS A 23 5.14 25.06 18.18
CA CYS A 23 4.56 24.78 16.88
C CYS A 23 3.67 23.53 16.98
N GLY A 24 2.36 23.71 17.03
CA GLY A 24 1.39 22.61 16.95
C GLY A 24 1.44 21.93 15.56
N PRO A 25 0.84 20.74 15.42
CA PRO A 25 0.71 20.11 14.11
C PRO A 25 -0.03 21.04 13.15
N SER A 26 0.45 21.16 11.91
CA SER A 26 -0.25 21.92 10.87
C SER A 26 -1.63 21.34 10.55
N TYR A 27 -1.81 20.04 10.79
CA TYR A 27 -3.06 19.31 10.57
C TYR A 27 -3.45 18.54 11.84
N PRO A 28 -4.07 19.18 12.85
CA PRO A 28 -4.50 18.50 14.07
C PRO A 28 -5.48 17.36 13.78
N LYS A 29 -5.35 16.23 14.49
CA LYS A 29 -6.17 15.01 14.32
C LYS A 29 -7.67 15.30 14.35
N LYS A 30 -8.08 16.22 15.25
CA LYS A 30 -9.49 16.63 15.41
C LYS A 30 -10.12 17.22 14.13
N ASP A 31 -9.30 17.86 13.29
CA ASP A 31 -9.74 18.58 12.09
C ASP A 31 -9.19 17.94 10.80
N LEU A 32 -8.51 16.79 10.92
CA LEU A 32 -7.71 16.16 9.87
C LEU A 32 -8.50 15.96 8.57
N GLU A 33 -9.68 15.34 8.65
CA GLU A 33 -10.52 15.10 7.47
C GLU A 33 -11.00 16.40 6.81
N GLY A 34 -11.30 17.42 7.61
CA GLY A 34 -11.67 18.74 7.12
C GLY A 34 -10.53 19.38 6.34
N SER A 35 -9.31 19.35 6.91
CA SER A 35 -8.12 19.86 6.26
C SER A 35 -7.76 19.10 4.98
N ILE A 36 -7.97 17.79 4.93
CA ILE A 36 -7.78 17.00 3.70
C ILE A 36 -8.73 17.48 2.61
N ARG A 37 -10.03 17.61 2.92
CA ARG A 37 -11.03 18.08 1.94
C ARG A 37 -10.70 19.48 1.43
N GLU A 38 -10.32 20.39 2.32
CA GLU A 38 -9.92 21.74 1.95
C GLU A 38 -8.66 21.74 1.06
N LEU A 39 -7.65 20.96 1.43
CA LEU A 39 -6.40 20.88 0.68
C LEU A 39 -6.61 20.34 -0.72
N PHE A 40 -7.36 19.23 -0.86
CA PHE A 40 -7.65 18.62 -2.15
C PHE A 40 -8.52 19.55 -3.02
N ARG A 41 -9.49 20.25 -2.44
CA ARG A 41 -10.27 21.26 -3.18
C ARG A 41 -9.37 22.40 -3.68
N LYS A 42 -8.45 22.89 -2.83
CA LYS A 42 -7.58 24.03 -3.16
C LYS A 42 -6.51 23.70 -4.19
N GLU A 43 -5.87 22.54 -4.04
CA GLU A 43 -4.69 22.18 -4.85
C GLU A 43 -5.04 21.33 -6.07
N LEU A 44 -6.05 20.48 -5.99
CA LEU A 44 -6.44 19.58 -7.07
C LEU A 44 -7.78 19.96 -7.72
N GLY A 45 -8.55 20.88 -7.13
CA GLY A 45 -9.90 21.19 -7.59
C GLY A 45 -10.88 20.01 -7.45
N ALA A 46 -10.58 19.06 -6.56
CA ALA A 46 -11.31 17.81 -6.42
C ALA A 46 -12.05 17.75 -5.08
N GLU A 47 -13.30 17.29 -5.12
CA GLU A 47 -14.01 16.84 -3.91
C GLU A 47 -13.58 15.42 -3.57
N VAL A 48 -13.40 15.15 -2.27
CA VAL A 48 -12.91 13.85 -1.80
C VAL A 48 -13.72 13.32 -0.64
N ARG A 49 -13.84 11.99 -0.56
CA ARG A 49 -14.18 11.30 0.68
C ARG A 49 -12.88 10.96 1.39
N THR A 50 -12.87 11.07 2.71
CA THR A 50 -11.69 10.74 3.53
C THR A 50 -12.12 10.26 4.89
N GLY A 51 -11.29 9.42 5.52
CA GLY A 51 -11.52 8.88 6.85
C GLY A 51 -10.27 8.25 7.43
N LEU A 52 -10.08 8.40 8.74
CA LEU A 52 -9.03 7.72 9.49
C LEU A 52 -9.63 6.53 10.24
N VAL A 53 -9.33 5.31 9.78
CA VAL A 53 -9.76 4.06 10.43
C VAL A 53 -8.56 3.44 11.12
N GLY A 54 -8.55 3.44 12.45
CA GLY A 54 -7.38 3.03 13.24
C GLY A 54 -6.15 3.90 12.91
N LYS A 55 -5.13 3.31 12.29
CA LYS A 55 -3.90 3.99 11.82
C LYS A 55 -3.81 4.07 10.29
N THR A 56 -4.92 3.84 9.60
CA THR A 56 -5.00 3.88 8.14
C THR A 56 -5.82 5.07 7.68
N LEU A 57 -5.17 5.99 6.95
CA LEU A 57 -5.81 7.17 6.37
C LEU A 57 -6.25 6.90 4.93
N TYR A 58 -7.55 7.00 4.69
CA TYR A 58 -8.15 6.86 3.36
C TYR A 58 -8.45 8.21 2.73
N VAL A 59 -8.21 8.31 1.43
CA VAL A 59 -8.72 9.38 0.56
C VAL A 59 -9.24 8.75 -0.73
N SER A 60 -10.48 9.05 -1.08
CA SER A 60 -11.15 8.56 -2.27
C SER A 60 -11.60 9.75 -3.10
N LEU A 61 -11.28 9.73 -4.40
CA LEU A 61 -11.50 10.84 -5.33
C LEU A 61 -11.79 10.33 -6.74
N ASP A 62 -12.58 11.09 -7.48
CA ASP A 62 -12.75 10.87 -8.92
C ASP A 62 -11.63 11.58 -9.70
N ILE A 63 -11.07 10.88 -10.68
CA ILE A 63 -10.10 11.38 -11.65
C ILE A 63 -10.62 11.01 -13.03
N ASP A 64 -11.06 12.01 -13.77
CA ASP A 64 -11.50 11.81 -15.15
C ASP A 64 -10.33 11.40 -16.06
N ASN A 65 -10.64 10.58 -17.07
CA ASN A 65 -9.72 10.18 -18.13
C ASN A 65 -8.48 9.45 -17.61
N MET A 66 -8.64 8.50 -16.69
CA MET A 66 -7.55 7.56 -16.38
C MET A 66 -7.33 6.53 -17.48
N VAL A 67 -8.33 6.30 -18.35
CA VAL A 67 -8.25 5.38 -19.49
C VAL A 67 -8.13 6.18 -20.79
N SER A 68 -7.18 5.79 -21.64
CA SER A 68 -6.92 6.44 -22.93
C SER A 68 -6.83 5.43 -24.08
N PRO A 69 -7.09 5.86 -25.34
CA PRO A 69 -6.90 5.02 -26.52
C PRO A 69 -5.44 4.64 -26.79
N ASP A 70 -4.49 5.48 -26.34
CA ASP A 70 -3.05 5.28 -26.58
C ASP A 70 -2.43 4.26 -25.60
N LEU A 71 -3.26 3.64 -24.74
CA LEU A 71 -2.88 2.66 -23.71
C LEU A 71 -1.94 3.20 -22.62
N ASP A 72 -1.57 4.47 -22.69
CA ASP A 72 -0.84 5.20 -21.66
C ASP A 72 -1.79 5.93 -20.71
N LEU A 73 -1.37 6.10 -19.45
CA LEU A 73 -2.08 6.96 -18.50
C LEU A 73 -1.96 8.42 -18.94
N PRO A 74 -3.07 9.15 -19.16
CA PRO A 74 -3.02 10.55 -19.56
C PRO A 74 -2.24 11.41 -18.56
N LYS A 75 -1.44 12.35 -19.07
CA LYS A 75 -0.57 13.21 -18.24
C LYS A 75 -1.32 13.95 -17.15
N ASP A 76 -2.53 14.41 -17.43
CA ASP A 76 -3.35 15.13 -16.45
C ASP A 76 -3.86 14.20 -15.34
N ALA A 77 -4.22 12.96 -15.66
CA ALA A 77 -4.59 11.95 -14.67
C ALA A 77 -3.39 11.54 -13.82
N LEU A 78 -2.23 11.32 -14.44
CA LEU A 78 -0.97 11.04 -13.75
C LEU A 78 -0.60 12.19 -12.79
N LYS A 79 -0.68 13.43 -13.26
CA LYS A 79 -0.39 14.61 -12.42
C LYS A 79 -1.35 14.71 -11.23
N LYS A 80 -2.66 14.50 -11.44
CA LYS A 80 -3.64 14.49 -10.34
C LYS A 80 -3.32 13.39 -9.30
N LEU A 81 -2.89 12.20 -9.74
CA LEU A 81 -2.45 11.13 -8.84
C LEU A 81 -1.19 11.53 -8.06
N GLU A 82 -0.20 12.13 -8.71
CA GLU A 82 1.03 12.62 -8.08
C GLU A 82 0.73 13.72 -7.04
N ASP A 83 -0.10 14.70 -7.40
CA ASP A 83 -0.51 15.79 -6.52
C ASP A 83 -1.31 15.25 -5.32
N ALA A 84 -2.16 14.24 -5.51
CA ALA A 84 -2.88 13.56 -4.44
C ALA A 84 -1.92 12.81 -3.49
N MET A 85 -0.95 12.09 -4.05
CA MET A 85 0.09 11.39 -3.29
C MET A 85 0.94 12.36 -2.47
N LEU A 86 1.33 13.51 -3.02
CA LEU A 86 2.08 14.54 -2.33
C LEU A 86 1.25 15.21 -1.23
N SER A 87 -0.01 15.55 -1.52
CA SER A 87 -0.92 16.18 -0.57
C SER A 87 -1.15 15.33 0.67
N ILE A 88 -1.48 14.05 0.48
CA ILE A 88 -1.69 13.14 1.61
C ILE A 88 -0.39 12.86 2.37
N SER A 89 0.77 12.86 1.69
CA SER A 89 2.08 12.70 2.34
C SER A 89 2.36 13.87 3.29
N ARG A 90 2.17 15.11 2.82
CA ARG A 90 2.38 16.32 3.62
C ARG A 90 1.48 16.32 4.87
N ILE A 91 0.20 16.01 4.69
CA ILE A 91 -0.75 15.93 5.81
C ILE A 91 -0.32 14.85 6.81
N SER A 92 -0.04 13.64 6.32
CA SER A 92 0.29 12.49 7.16
C SER A 92 1.60 12.67 7.94
N LEU A 93 2.51 13.52 7.45
CA LEU A 93 3.76 13.87 8.13
C LEU A 93 3.67 15.10 9.03
N SER A 94 2.57 15.85 8.96
CA SER A 94 2.38 17.13 9.67
C SER A 94 1.14 17.12 10.59
N THR A 95 0.68 15.92 10.95
CA THR A 95 -0.43 15.69 11.88
C THR A 95 0.08 15.04 13.18
N ASP A 96 -0.68 15.20 14.26
CA ASP A 96 -0.52 14.46 15.51
C ASP A 96 -1.32 13.13 15.53
N ALA A 97 -2.03 12.81 14.45
CA ALA A 97 -2.61 11.48 14.26
C ALA A 97 -1.52 10.44 13.98
N GLU A 98 -1.62 9.27 14.62
CA GLU A 98 -0.77 8.14 14.29
C GLU A 98 -1.28 7.49 12.99
N ILE A 99 -0.47 7.58 11.93
CA ILE A 99 -0.79 7.06 10.60
C ILE A 99 0.35 6.13 10.17
N ASP A 100 0.03 4.84 10.05
CA ASP A 100 0.94 3.80 9.57
C ASP A 100 0.76 3.57 8.06
N TYR A 101 -0.46 3.74 7.55
CA TYR A 101 -0.79 3.53 6.14
C TYR A 101 -1.60 4.68 5.56
N THR A 102 -1.35 4.98 4.29
CA THR A 102 -2.24 5.83 3.48
C THR A 102 -2.77 5.02 2.30
N VAL A 103 -4.05 5.21 2.00
CA VAL A 103 -4.75 4.59 0.86
C VAL A 103 -5.37 5.70 0.03
N ILE A 104 -4.97 5.81 -1.23
CA ILE A 104 -5.65 6.65 -2.22
C ILE A 104 -6.46 5.75 -3.13
N GLU A 105 -7.77 5.99 -3.20
CA GLU A 105 -8.69 5.32 -4.13
C GLU A 105 -9.07 6.32 -5.22
N ALA A 106 -8.45 6.20 -6.39
CA ALA A 106 -8.72 7.05 -7.54
C ALA A 106 -9.63 6.32 -8.52
N ARG A 107 -10.78 6.92 -8.85
CA ARG A 107 -11.78 6.31 -9.73
C ARG A 107 -11.96 7.11 -11.01
N ASP A 108 -12.06 6.42 -12.14
CA ASP A 108 -12.59 6.98 -13.37
C ASP A 108 -14.08 6.62 -13.47
N PRO A 109 -14.99 7.59 -13.25
CA PRO A 109 -16.43 7.32 -13.21
C PRO A 109 -17.00 6.93 -14.59
N VAL A 110 -16.33 7.32 -15.68
CA VAL A 110 -16.78 7.06 -17.06
C VAL A 110 -16.47 5.63 -17.45
N TRP A 111 -15.22 5.20 -17.21
CA TRP A 111 -14.76 3.87 -17.61
C TRP A 111 -14.98 2.80 -16.55
N GLY A 112 -15.32 3.19 -15.32
CA GLY A 112 -15.51 2.27 -14.21
C GLY A 112 -14.20 1.58 -13.83
N VAL A 113 -13.11 2.33 -13.74
CA VAL A 113 -11.80 1.83 -13.31
C VAL A 113 -11.46 2.47 -11.97
N GLU A 114 -11.06 1.67 -11.00
CA GLU A 114 -10.56 2.15 -9.72
C GLU A 114 -9.12 1.69 -9.50
N THR A 115 -8.26 2.64 -9.17
CA THR A 115 -6.87 2.43 -8.80
C THR A 115 -6.71 2.70 -7.31
N ARG A 116 -6.26 1.71 -6.55
CA ARG A 116 -5.88 1.88 -5.15
C ARG A 116 -4.37 1.92 -5.02
N ILE A 117 -3.87 2.96 -4.36
CA ILE A 117 -2.46 3.15 -4.05
C ILE A 117 -2.30 3.09 -2.54
N VAL A 118 -1.62 2.06 -2.04
CA VAL A 118 -1.34 1.89 -0.60
C VAL A 118 0.12 2.15 -0.31
N ARG A 119 0.40 2.97 0.70
CA ARG A 119 1.76 3.27 1.16
C ARG A 119 1.87 3.11 2.66
N LYS A 120 2.95 2.44 3.10
CA LYS A 120 3.39 2.44 4.49
C LYS A 120 4.16 3.72 4.79
N MET A 121 3.72 4.49 5.78
CA MET A 121 4.29 5.79 6.13
C MET A 121 5.74 5.69 6.62
N GLN A 122 6.10 4.58 7.26
CA GLN A 122 7.49 4.33 7.65
C GLN A 122 8.43 4.27 6.45
N ASP A 123 7.99 3.70 5.32
CA ASP A 123 8.83 3.58 4.13
C ASP A 123 9.07 4.96 3.49
N LEU A 124 8.06 5.85 3.54
CA LEU A 124 8.21 7.24 3.12
C LEU A 124 9.18 8.01 4.03
N LYS A 125 9.10 7.81 5.36
CA LYS A 125 10.06 8.38 6.30
C LYS A 125 11.47 7.84 6.02
N ASP A 126 11.61 6.54 5.81
CA ASP A 126 12.90 5.91 5.51
C ASP A 126 13.48 6.41 4.17
N LEU A 127 12.66 6.72 3.16
CA LEU A 127 13.10 7.39 1.95
C LEU A 127 13.65 8.80 2.24
N PHE A 128 12.91 9.63 3.00
CA PHE A 128 13.38 10.98 3.35
C PHE A 128 14.65 10.99 4.20
N TYR A 129 14.85 9.96 5.02
CA TYR A 129 16.07 9.76 5.80
C TYR A 129 17.14 8.96 5.05
N TRP A 130 16.98 8.72 3.74
CA TRP A 130 17.93 8.01 2.88
C TRP A 130 18.31 6.60 3.38
N ARG A 131 17.44 5.96 4.17
CA ARG A 131 17.61 4.59 4.66
C ARG A 131 17.27 3.56 3.59
N ILE A 132 16.46 3.94 2.61
CA ILE A 132 16.15 3.18 1.40
C ILE A 132 16.31 4.08 0.18
N SER A 133 16.60 3.48 -0.97
CA SER A 133 16.71 4.20 -2.24
C SER A 133 15.32 4.47 -2.82
N LYS A 134 15.22 5.42 -3.77
CA LYS A 134 13.97 5.66 -4.51
C LYS A 134 13.45 4.39 -5.22
N PRO A 135 14.29 3.60 -5.94
CA PRO A 135 13.83 2.33 -6.51
C PRO A 135 13.30 1.34 -5.46
N ASP A 136 13.95 1.21 -4.30
CA ASP A 136 13.44 0.34 -3.23
C ASP A 136 12.10 0.85 -2.67
N PHE A 137 11.94 2.17 -2.54
CA PHE A 137 10.66 2.77 -2.15
C PHE A 137 9.55 2.54 -3.18
N ASP A 138 9.84 2.77 -4.47
CA ASP A 138 8.88 2.57 -5.55
C ASP A 138 8.44 1.10 -5.66
N GLU A 139 9.35 0.15 -5.42
CA GLU A 139 9.04 -1.28 -5.35
C GLU A 139 8.12 -1.66 -4.19
N ARG A 140 8.10 -0.86 -3.11
CA ARG A 140 7.28 -1.11 -1.92
C ARG A 140 5.86 -0.59 -2.06
N LEU A 141 5.59 0.21 -3.08
CA LEU A 141 4.25 0.71 -3.37
C LEU A 141 3.29 -0.44 -3.68
N VAL A 142 2.11 -0.45 -3.07
CA VAL A 142 1.04 -1.34 -3.49
C VAL A 142 0.18 -0.60 -4.50
N LEU A 143 0.05 -1.18 -5.68
CA LEU A 143 -0.81 -0.71 -6.75
C LEU A 143 -1.82 -1.80 -7.11
N GLU A 144 -3.11 -1.51 -6.89
CA GLU A 144 -4.23 -2.39 -7.21
C GLU A 144 -5.13 -1.67 -8.20
N MET A 145 -5.62 -2.41 -9.19
CA MET A 145 -6.50 -1.89 -10.21
C MET A 145 -7.65 -2.85 -10.35
N ARG A 146 -8.89 -2.36 -10.21
CA ARG A 146 -10.08 -3.17 -10.35
C ARG A 146 -11.13 -2.46 -11.20
N LYS A 147 -12.01 -3.26 -11.79
CA LYS A 147 -13.19 -2.74 -12.49
C LYS A 147 -14.30 -2.51 -11.47
N VAL A 148 -14.95 -1.36 -11.55
CA VAL A 148 -16.14 -1.00 -10.77
C VAL A 148 -17.27 -0.63 -11.72
N PRO A 149 -18.54 -0.72 -11.30
CA PRO A 149 -19.66 -0.26 -12.12
C PRO A 149 -19.48 1.23 -12.49
N PRO A 150 -19.58 1.61 -13.78
CA PRO A 150 -19.53 3.01 -14.18
C PRO A 150 -20.59 3.85 -13.46
N GLY A 151 -20.25 5.08 -13.09
CA GLY A 151 -21.12 5.98 -12.34
C GLY A 151 -21.40 5.57 -10.89
N SER A 152 -20.75 4.52 -10.36
CA SER A 152 -20.83 4.19 -8.93
C SER A 152 -20.24 5.33 -8.08
N ALA A 153 -20.91 5.67 -6.98
CA ALA A 153 -20.44 6.71 -6.06
C ALA A 153 -19.17 6.26 -5.32
N LEU A 154 -18.27 7.20 -5.01
CA LEU A 154 -17.17 6.98 -4.09
C LEU A 154 -17.74 6.40 -2.78
N SER A 155 -17.30 5.22 -2.35
CA SER A 155 -17.71 4.60 -1.09
C SER A 155 -16.50 4.55 -0.14
N GLY A 156 -16.77 4.65 1.16
CA GLY A 156 -15.80 4.36 2.21
C GLY A 156 -16.35 3.35 3.21
N ASP A 157 -17.38 2.60 2.82
CA ASP A 157 -18.12 1.71 3.71
C ASP A 157 -17.35 0.41 4.00
N ASP A 158 -16.34 0.10 3.17
CA ASP A 158 -15.44 -1.06 3.31
C ASP A 158 -14.06 -0.71 3.91
N TRP A 159 -13.86 0.54 4.35
CA TRP A 159 -12.58 0.97 4.92
C TRP A 159 -12.31 0.29 6.26
N ARG A 160 -11.09 -0.22 6.41
CA ARG A 160 -10.63 -0.94 7.60
C ARG A 160 -9.22 -0.53 7.97
N ASP A 161 -8.84 -0.69 9.22
CA ASP A 161 -7.45 -0.47 9.61
C ASP A 161 -6.58 -1.61 9.06
N LEU A 162 -5.52 -1.27 8.32
CA LEU A 162 -4.62 -2.24 7.72
C LEU A 162 -3.58 -2.72 8.74
N SER A 163 -3.42 -4.04 8.85
CA SER A 163 -2.28 -4.62 9.56
C SER A 163 -1.04 -4.70 8.65
N LEU A 164 0.14 -4.88 9.25
CA LEU A 164 1.37 -5.11 8.47
C LEU A 164 1.26 -6.37 7.60
N GLN A 165 0.64 -7.43 8.13
CA GLN A 165 0.44 -8.68 7.40
C GLN A 165 -0.50 -8.49 6.21
N GLU A 166 -1.60 -7.75 6.39
CA GLU A 166 -2.49 -7.40 5.29
C GLU A 166 -1.75 -6.58 4.23
N TYR A 167 -0.99 -5.55 4.65
CA TYR A 167 -0.17 -4.76 3.73
C TYR A 167 0.82 -5.63 2.92
N LEU A 168 1.49 -6.59 3.56
CA LEU A 168 2.45 -7.48 2.89
C LEU A 168 1.76 -8.43 1.91
N GLY A 169 0.57 -8.94 2.25
CA GLY A 169 -0.25 -9.71 1.33
C GLY A 169 -0.62 -8.91 0.09
N ARG A 170 -1.08 -7.66 0.29
CA ARG A 170 -1.41 -6.73 -0.80
C ARG A 170 -0.21 -6.35 -1.64
N TRP A 171 0.92 -6.09 -1.01
CA TRP A 171 2.17 -5.82 -1.68
C TRP A 171 2.60 -6.98 -2.57
N MET A 172 2.60 -8.21 -2.06
CA MET A 172 2.95 -9.39 -2.85
C MET A 172 2.00 -9.61 -4.04
N ALA A 173 0.69 -9.51 -3.83
CA ALA A 173 -0.28 -9.61 -4.92
C ALA A 173 -0.07 -8.53 -5.98
N SER A 174 0.20 -7.28 -5.57
CA SER A 174 0.51 -6.18 -6.50
C SER A 174 1.78 -6.48 -7.31
N ARG A 175 2.85 -6.99 -6.70
CA ARG A 175 4.08 -7.39 -7.41
C ARG A 175 3.84 -8.47 -8.46
N ILE A 176 3.05 -9.50 -8.12
CA ILE A 176 2.70 -10.58 -9.05
C ILE A 176 1.85 -10.03 -10.21
N ASN A 177 0.81 -9.24 -9.92
CA ASN A 177 -0.04 -8.61 -10.93
C ASN A 177 0.76 -7.72 -11.88
N MET A 178 1.64 -6.87 -11.35
CA MET A 178 2.49 -6.00 -12.18
C MET A 178 3.50 -6.81 -13.00
N GLY A 179 4.13 -7.83 -12.42
CA GLY A 179 5.07 -8.69 -13.13
C GLY A 179 4.43 -9.43 -14.30
N ALA A 180 3.22 -9.98 -14.09
CA ALA A 180 2.45 -10.65 -15.14
C ALA A 180 2.05 -9.71 -16.29
N ARG A 181 1.81 -8.42 -16.00
CA ARG A 181 1.47 -7.39 -17.01
C ARG A 181 2.68 -6.82 -17.71
N ALA A 182 3.82 -6.70 -17.02
CA ALA A 182 5.04 -6.11 -17.57
C ALA A 182 5.79 -7.04 -18.52
N ASN A 183 5.69 -8.36 -18.33
CA ASN A 183 6.33 -9.34 -19.20
C ASN A 183 5.28 -10.08 -20.04
N PRO A 184 5.21 -9.83 -21.37
CA PRO A 184 4.18 -10.43 -22.22
C PRO A 184 4.28 -11.96 -22.30
N PHE A 185 5.46 -12.55 -22.15
CA PHE A 185 5.63 -14.00 -22.13
C PHE A 185 5.08 -14.61 -20.85
N LEU A 186 5.34 -13.97 -19.69
CA LEU A 186 4.76 -14.40 -18.42
C LEU A 186 3.25 -14.21 -18.42
N GLY A 187 2.74 -13.09 -18.95
CA GLY A 187 1.31 -12.84 -19.07
C GLY A 187 0.58 -13.91 -19.88
N VAL A 188 1.13 -14.30 -21.04
CA VAL A 188 0.55 -15.37 -21.87
C VAL A 188 0.67 -16.74 -21.20
N LEU A 189 1.83 -17.06 -20.61
CA LEU A 189 2.07 -18.36 -19.97
C LEU A 189 1.20 -18.55 -18.73
N LEU A 190 1.15 -17.54 -17.87
CA LEU A 190 0.43 -17.59 -16.60
C LEU A 190 -1.08 -17.39 -16.80
N GLY A 191 -1.48 -16.64 -17.83
CA GLY A 191 -2.88 -16.35 -18.12
C GLY A 191 -3.61 -15.70 -16.94
N ILE A 192 -2.88 -15.01 -16.06
CA ILE A 192 -3.41 -14.35 -14.86
C ILE A 192 -4.07 -13.04 -15.29
N GLY A 193 -5.35 -12.90 -14.98
CA GLY A 193 -6.06 -11.63 -15.03
C GLY A 193 -5.77 -10.80 -13.78
N GLU A 194 -5.98 -11.42 -12.61
CA GLU A 194 -5.87 -10.74 -11.32
C GLU A 194 -5.50 -11.72 -10.20
N VAL A 195 -4.66 -11.25 -9.27
CA VAL A 195 -4.36 -11.90 -8.00
C VAL A 195 -4.91 -11.04 -6.88
N GLU A 196 -5.83 -11.60 -6.10
CA GLU A 196 -6.45 -10.95 -4.95
C GLU A 196 -5.91 -11.54 -3.63
N PRO A 197 -5.42 -10.70 -2.70
CA PRO A 197 -4.92 -11.13 -1.40
C PRO A 197 -6.02 -11.13 -0.34
N ASP A 198 -6.01 -12.13 0.54
CA ASP A 198 -6.79 -12.15 1.77
C ASP A 198 -5.96 -12.77 2.90
N TYR A 199 -5.84 -12.08 4.03
CA TYR A 199 -5.01 -12.55 5.15
C TYR A 199 -5.89 -13.03 6.30
N ASP A 200 -5.77 -14.31 6.62
CA ASP A 200 -6.43 -14.90 7.78
C ASP A 200 -5.56 -14.69 9.03
N GLN A 201 -6.01 -13.79 9.91
CA GLN A 201 -5.31 -13.45 11.16
C GLN A 201 -5.23 -14.63 12.14
N GLU A 202 -6.24 -15.49 12.19
CA GLU A 202 -6.28 -16.63 13.11
C GLU A 202 -5.32 -17.73 12.67
N ARG A 203 -5.33 -18.03 11.36
CA ARG A 203 -4.47 -19.06 10.75
C ARG A 203 -3.10 -18.54 10.35
N LYS A 204 -2.88 -17.22 10.46
CA LYS A 204 -1.67 -16.52 9.97
C LYS A 204 -1.31 -16.92 8.54
N THR A 205 -2.32 -17.14 7.71
CA THR A 205 -2.17 -17.68 6.36
C THR A 205 -2.63 -16.62 5.36
N LEU A 206 -1.76 -16.33 4.39
CA LEU A 206 -2.14 -15.47 3.27
C LEU A 206 -2.77 -16.34 2.19
N SER A 207 -3.98 -15.99 1.77
CA SER A 207 -4.60 -16.53 0.56
C SER A 207 -4.34 -15.59 -0.61
N LEU A 208 -3.90 -16.14 -1.74
CA LEU A 208 -3.81 -15.46 -3.02
C LEU A 208 -4.81 -16.12 -3.97
N THR A 209 -5.93 -15.46 -4.27
CA THR A 209 -6.91 -15.94 -5.23
C THR A 209 -6.48 -15.48 -6.62
N VAL A 210 -6.25 -16.42 -7.53
CA VAL A 210 -5.83 -16.14 -8.91
C VAL A 210 -7.00 -16.35 -9.85
N SER A 211 -7.35 -15.33 -10.61
CA SER A 211 -8.34 -15.38 -11.68
C SER A 211 -7.68 -15.23 -13.06
N GLY A 212 -8.24 -15.86 -14.09
CA GLY A 212 -7.75 -15.75 -15.47
C GLY A 212 -7.91 -17.01 -16.32
N ALA A 213 -7.65 -16.89 -17.63
CA ALA A 213 -7.88 -17.96 -18.61
C ALA A 213 -6.92 -19.16 -18.46
N GLY A 214 -5.73 -18.93 -17.89
CA GLY A 214 -4.68 -19.96 -17.73
C GLY A 214 -5.03 -21.08 -16.73
N TYR A 215 -5.96 -20.81 -15.80
CA TYR A 215 -6.39 -21.78 -14.78
C TYR A 215 -7.55 -22.69 -15.22
N ALA A 216 -8.15 -22.43 -16.38
CA ALA A 216 -9.28 -23.21 -16.90
C ALA A 216 -8.86 -24.41 -17.78
N ALA A 217 -7.56 -24.62 -18.07
CA ALA A 217 -7.13 -25.59 -19.09
C ALA A 217 -5.99 -26.53 -18.65
N GLY A 218 -6.33 -27.83 -18.51
CA GLY A 218 -5.44 -28.99 -18.72
C GLY A 218 -4.35 -29.28 -17.67
N VAL A 219 -4.27 -30.52 -17.21
CA VAL A 219 -3.37 -30.99 -16.13
C VAL A 219 -1.87 -30.71 -16.39
N SER A 220 -1.40 -30.71 -17.64
CA SER A 220 0.04 -30.52 -17.96
C SER A 220 0.50 -29.06 -17.97
N THR A 221 -0.36 -28.14 -18.42
CA THR A 221 -0.12 -26.69 -18.40
C THR A 221 -0.22 -26.15 -16.97
N VAL A 222 -1.14 -26.71 -16.17
CA VAL A 222 -1.30 -26.38 -14.75
C VAL A 222 -0.02 -26.63 -13.95
N THR A 223 0.75 -27.70 -14.21
CA THR A 223 1.97 -28.00 -13.44
C THR A 223 3.11 -27.00 -13.67
N ALA A 224 3.37 -26.62 -14.92
CA ALA A 224 4.43 -25.66 -15.25
C ALA A 224 4.09 -24.23 -14.78
N VAL A 225 2.83 -23.82 -14.98
CA VAL A 225 2.30 -22.53 -14.51
C VAL A 225 2.32 -22.46 -12.98
N SER A 226 1.92 -23.53 -12.30
CA SER A 226 1.97 -23.62 -10.83
C SER A 226 3.40 -23.60 -10.29
N GLY A 227 4.36 -24.21 -11.01
CA GLY A 227 5.78 -24.15 -10.65
C GLY A 227 6.35 -22.73 -10.70
N LEU A 228 6.11 -22.01 -11.79
CA LEU A 228 6.56 -20.62 -11.95
C LEU A 228 5.90 -19.67 -10.95
N LEU A 229 4.60 -19.85 -10.69
CA LEU A 229 3.89 -19.08 -9.66
C LEU A 229 4.43 -19.39 -8.26
N ARG A 230 4.72 -20.67 -7.97
CA ARG A 230 5.36 -21.05 -6.71
C ARG A 230 6.67 -20.31 -6.50
N GLU A 231 7.56 -20.33 -7.50
CA GLU A 231 8.84 -19.65 -7.44
C GLU A 231 8.67 -18.14 -7.22
N SER A 232 7.76 -17.51 -7.97
CA SER A 232 7.44 -16.09 -7.81
C SER A 232 6.94 -15.77 -6.40
N ILE A 233 6.03 -16.58 -5.86
CA ILE A 233 5.49 -16.39 -4.51
C ILE A 233 6.58 -16.59 -3.45
N VAL A 234 7.40 -17.63 -3.56
CA VAL A 234 8.53 -17.88 -2.64
C VAL A 234 9.51 -16.72 -2.65
N GLU A 235 9.85 -16.18 -3.83
CA GLU A 235 10.73 -15.01 -3.95
C GLU A 235 10.12 -13.78 -3.29
N GLN A 236 8.86 -13.45 -3.60
CA GLN A 236 8.19 -12.28 -2.99
C GLN A 236 8.01 -12.44 -1.47
N ALA A 237 7.72 -13.65 -0.99
CA ALA A 237 7.60 -13.98 0.43
C ALA A 237 8.95 -13.82 1.18
N ALA A 238 10.04 -14.28 0.57
CA ALA A 238 11.39 -14.08 1.10
C ALA A 238 11.77 -12.59 1.14
N LEU A 239 11.40 -11.82 0.11
CA LEU A 239 11.60 -10.38 0.09
C LEU A 239 10.77 -9.66 1.15
N ALA A 240 9.51 -10.07 1.38
CA ALA A 240 8.68 -9.54 2.47
C ALA A 240 9.34 -9.77 3.83
N GLU A 241 9.82 -10.99 4.10
CA GLU A 241 10.54 -11.33 5.33
C GLU A 241 11.80 -10.47 5.48
N LYS A 242 12.61 -10.34 4.42
CA LYS A 242 13.84 -9.53 4.43
C LYS A 242 13.56 -8.04 4.67
N LYS A 243 12.56 -7.49 3.99
CA LYS A 243 12.24 -6.04 4.01
C LYS A 243 11.50 -5.65 5.28
N TYR A 244 10.66 -6.54 5.82
CA TYR A 244 9.71 -6.18 6.87
C TYR A 244 9.70 -7.07 8.10
N GLY A 245 10.39 -8.21 8.10
CA GLY A 245 10.41 -9.14 9.25
C GLY A 245 10.86 -8.49 10.55
N ARG A 246 11.77 -7.50 10.50
CA ARG A 246 12.20 -6.71 11.67
C ARG A 246 11.09 -5.86 12.32
N PHE A 247 10.00 -5.61 11.61
CA PHE A 247 8.85 -4.83 12.12
C PHE A 247 7.75 -5.74 12.67
N MET A 248 7.89 -7.06 12.55
CA MET A 248 6.97 -8.00 13.18
C MET A 248 7.27 -8.08 14.69
N PRO A 249 6.25 -8.37 15.53
CA PRO A 249 6.48 -8.71 16.93
C PRO A 249 7.46 -9.89 17.05
N GLU A 250 8.27 -9.88 18.12
CA GLU A 250 9.28 -10.92 18.35
C GLU A 250 8.66 -12.32 18.28
N GLY A 251 9.31 -13.22 17.54
CA GLY A 251 8.86 -14.60 17.34
C GLY A 251 7.59 -14.76 16.49
N THR A 252 7.03 -13.68 15.93
CA THR A 252 5.82 -13.74 15.09
C THR A 252 6.19 -13.58 13.62
N PRO A 253 5.96 -14.59 12.77
CA PRO A 253 6.17 -14.42 11.33
C PRO A 253 5.06 -13.57 10.72
N TRP A 254 5.34 -12.96 9.58
CA TRP A 254 4.31 -12.21 8.85
C TRP A 254 3.26 -13.15 8.23
N ALA A 255 3.64 -14.36 7.84
CA ALA A 255 2.75 -15.45 7.45
C ALA A 255 3.39 -16.81 7.76
N GLU A 256 2.58 -17.79 8.17
CA GLU A 256 3.00 -19.19 8.36
C GLU A 256 2.92 -19.98 7.05
N ALA A 257 2.04 -19.57 6.13
CA ALA A 257 1.88 -20.16 4.81
C ALA A 257 1.24 -19.17 3.83
N VAL A 258 1.40 -19.47 2.54
CA VAL A 258 0.69 -18.83 1.44
C VAL A 258 -0.10 -19.91 0.69
N ASP A 259 -1.43 -19.77 0.65
CA ASP A 259 -2.34 -20.62 -0.11
C ASP A 259 -2.70 -19.93 -1.42
N LEU A 260 -2.42 -20.59 -2.54
CA LEU A 260 -2.89 -20.19 -3.85
C LEU A 260 -4.27 -20.81 -4.10
N LYS A 261 -5.27 -19.98 -4.38
CA LYS A 261 -6.66 -20.40 -4.59
C LYS A 261 -7.15 -20.07 -5.98
N ASN A 262 -8.08 -20.87 -6.49
CA ASN A 262 -8.86 -20.52 -7.67
C ASN A 262 -10.06 -19.62 -7.26
N PRO A 263 -10.81 -19.04 -8.23
CA PRO A 263 -11.98 -18.22 -7.93
C PRO A 263 -13.09 -18.96 -7.17
N GLU A 264 -13.15 -20.28 -7.26
CA GLU A 264 -14.08 -21.13 -6.50
C GLU A 264 -13.65 -21.35 -5.04
N GLY A 265 -12.49 -20.82 -4.62
CA GLY A 265 -11.95 -20.90 -3.26
C GLY A 265 -11.20 -22.20 -2.96
N GLN A 266 -11.02 -23.09 -3.94
CA GLN A 266 -10.22 -24.30 -3.81
C GLN A 266 -8.74 -23.96 -3.76
N VAL A 267 -8.03 -24.49 -2.76
CA VAL A 267 -6.57 -24.40 -2.66
C VAL A 267 -5.93 -25.27 -3.74
N ILE A 268 -5.19 -24.64 -4.63
CA ILE A 268 -4.46 -25.28 -5.73
C ILE A 268 -3.05 -25.65 -5.29
N LEU A 269 -2.42 -24.76 -4.52
CA LEU A 269 -1.05 -24.92 -4.05
C LEU A 269 -0.94 -24.29 -2.66
N ARG A 270 -0.26 -24.97 -1.75
CA ARG A 270 0.17 -24.41 -0.46
C ARG A 270 1.68 -24.30 -0.44
N ILE A 271 2.17 -23.18 0.07
CA ILE A 271 3.60 -22.91 0.26
C ILE A 271 3.76 -22.60 1.74
N ASP A 272 4.56 -23.40 2.44
CA ASP A 272 4.76 -23.22 3.87
C ASP A 272 5.95 -22.28 4.12
N ARG A 273 5.98 -21.61 5.27
CA ARG A 273 7.05 -20.64 5.59
C ARG A 273 8.46 -21.20 5.46
N ALA A 274 8.64 -22.49 5.72
CA ALA A 274 9.93 -23.15 5.56
C ALA A 274 10.50 -23.02 4.13
N ASP A 275 9.63 -22.92 3.11
CA ASP A 275 10.01 -22.84 1.70
C ASP A 275 10.75 -21.54 1.33
N TRP A 276 10.44 -20.41 1.98
CA TRP A 276 11.06 -19.11 1.69
C TRP A 276 11.99 -18.60 2.79
N THR A 277 12.07 -19.30 3.92
CA THR A 277 12.99 -18.98 5.02
C THR A 277 14.23 -19.86 5.05
N THR A 278 14.19 -21.03 4.41
CA THR A 278 15.37 -21.87 4.24
C THR A 278 16.25 -21.28 3.14
N PRO A 279 17.53 -20.97 3.40
CA PRO A 279 18.44 -20.52 2.35
C PRO A 279 18.60 -21.65 1.32
N ASP A 280 18.09 -21.41 0.12
CA ASP A 280 18.13 -22.37 -0.97
C ASP A 280 19.60 -22.70 -1.28
N ARG A 281 20.01 -23.96 -1.00
CA ARG A 281 21.36 -24.46 -1.30
C ARG A 281 21.65 -24.56 -2.81
N LYS A 282 20.70 -24.18 -3.67
CA LYS A 282 20.72 -24.44 -5.11
C LYS A 282 21.62 -23.53 -5.96
N ASN A 283 22.27 -22.52 -5.40
CA ASN A 283 23.23 -21.67 -6.15
C ASN A 283 24.72 -22.06 -6.02
N LYS A 284 25.03 -23.34 -5.72
CA LYS A 284 26.43 -23.83 -5.68
C LYS A 284 26.82 -24.89 -6.70
N GLU A 285 25.93 -25.35 -7.59
CA GLU A 285 26.26 -26.46 -8.52
C GLU A 285 26.25 -26.13 -10.02
N THR A 286 26.02 -24.89 -10.44
CA THR A 286 26.10 -24.50 -11.86
C THR A 286 27.24 -23.52 -12.17
N THR A 287 28.42 -23.77 -11.57
CA THR A 287 29.68 -23.25 -12.12
C THR A 287 30.79 -24.27 -11.91
N LYS A 288 30.84 -25.27 -12.80
CA LYS A 288 32.05 -25.96 -13.22
C LYS A 288 31.96 -26.30 -14.69
#